data_AF-A0A1Y1RKX5-F1
#
_entry.id   AF-A0A1Y1RKX5-F1
#
_cell.length_a   1.000
_cell.length_b   1.000
_cell.length_c   1.000
_cell.angle_alpha   90.00
_cell.angle_beta   90.00
_cell.angle_gamma   90.00
#
_symmetry.space_group_name_H-M   'P 1'
#
loop_
_entity.id
_entity.type
_entity.pdbx_description
1 polymer ?
#
loop_
_entity_poly.entity_id
_entity_poly.type
_entity_poly.pdbx_seq_one_letter_code
_entity_poly.pdbx_strand_id
1 'polypeptide(L)'
;MAKKADKINKPIQTQILFWTKVAVMVDLGAPLFSCVEKAFETTDDPNLLQAISMWILENKDRDAYEGLTPLSEALDAFVDFFPPFIISALQAAEGTRTRQNVYRLLVEYLEKERQYGS
;
A
#
# COMPACT_ATOMS: atom_id res chain seq x y z
N MET A 1 13.02 -5.25 27.66
CA MET A 1 12.83 -5.96 26.38
C MET A 1 11.53 -5.59 25.63
N ALA A 2 10.59 -4.82 26.21
CA ALA A 2 9.33 -4.43 25.55
C ALA A 2 9.45 -3.44 24.38
N LYS A 3 10.47 -2.57 24.35
CA LYS A 3 10.60 -1.47 23.35
C LYS A 3 10.87 -1.92 21.90
N LYS A 4 11.30 -3.16 21.67
CA LYS A 4 11.68 -3.65 20.33
C LYS A 4 10.46 -4.24 19.59
N ALA A 5 9.56 -4.91 20.30
CA ALA A 5 8.33 -5.47 19.75
C ALA A 5 7.32 -4.37 19.36
N ASP A 6 7.17 -3.31 20.19
CA ASP A 6 6.29 -2.17 19.89
C ASP A 6 6.67 -1.41 18.62
N LYS A 7 7.98 -1.32 18.32
CA LYS A 7 8.49 -0.62 17.13
C LYS A 7 8.29 -1.41 15.83
N ILE A 8 8.19 -2.74 15.90
CA ILE A 8 7.97 -3.61 14.72
C ILE A 8 6.46 -3.80 14.46
N ASN A 9 5.64 -3.81 15.52
CA ASN A 9 4.19 -4.02 15.40
C ASN A 9 3.45 -2.80 14.81
N LYS A 10 3.91 -1.58 15.10
CA LYS A 10 3.25 -0.35 14.64
C LYS A 10 3.30 -0.18 13.11
N PRO A 11 4.45 -0.36 12.42
CA PRO A 11 4.52 -0.29 10.95
C PRO A 11 3.65 -1.32 10.23
N ILE A 12 3.64 -2.57 10.70
CA ILE A 12 2.80 -3.64 10.11
C ILE A 12 1.32 -3.34 10.30
N GLN A 13 0.90 -2.90 11.50
CA GLN A 13 -0.49 -2.56 11.75
C GLN A 13 -0.97 -1.36 10.91
N THR A 14 -0.13 -0.35 10.73
CA THR A 14 -0.42 0.77 9.81
C THR A 14 -0.62 0.26 8.38
N GLN A 15 0.26 -0.62 7.89
CA GLN A 15 0.14 -1.19 6.56
C GLN A 15 -1.12 -2.02 6.38
N ILE A 16 -1.48 -2.86 7.36
CA ILE A 16 -2.73 -3.64 7.34
C ILE A 16 -3.92 -2.71 7.17
N LEU A 17 -4.01 -1.65 7.97
CA LEU A 17 -5.12 -0.70 7.90
C LEU A 17 -5.17 0.04 6.55
N PHE A 18 -4.03 0.48 6.05
CA PHE A 18 -3.94 1.14 4.75
C PHE A 18 -4.40 0.21 3.61
N TRP A 19 -3.82 -0.98 3.51
CA TRP A 19 -4.14 -1.94 2.45
C TRP A 19 -5.57 -2.48 2.56
N THR A 20 -6.12 -2.60 3.77
CA THR A 20 -7.53 -2.98 3.97
C THR A 20 -8.47 -1.95 3.35
N LYS A 21 -8.21 -0.65 3.58
CA LYS A 21 -9.03 0.42 2.99
C LYS A 21 -8.94 0.41 1.47
N VAL A 22 -7.73 0.27 0.93
CA VAL A 22 -7.50 0.18 -0.53
C VAL A 22 -8.25 -1.03 -1.11
N ALA A 23 -8.09 -2.22 -0.50
CA ALA A 23 -8.73 -3.45 -0.96
C ALA A 23 -10.26 -3.30 -1.03
N VAL A 24 -10.88 -2.85 0.08
CA VAL A 24 -12.34 -2.67 0.15
C VAL A 24 -12.84 -1.72 -0.94
N MET A 25 -12.17 -0.60 -1.18
CA MET A 25 -12.61 0.35 -2.21
C MET A 25 -12.41 -0.18 -3.64
N VAL A 26 -11.30 -0.87 -3.90
CA VAL A 26 -11.05 -1.54 -5.19
C VAL A 26 -12.09 -2.63 -5.44
N ASP A 27 -12.47 -3.39 -4.42
CA ASP A 27 -13.52 -4.41 -4.49
C ASP A 27 -14.90 -3.81 -4.80
N LEU A 28 -15.16 -2.59 -4.34
CA LEU A 28 -16.36 -1.82 -4.67
C LEU A 28 -16.30 -1.21 -6.08
N GLY A 29 -15.22 -1.43 -6.83
CA GLY A 29 -15.04 -0.97 -8.20
C GLY A 29 -14.52 0.47 -8.32
N ALA A 30 -14.03 1.08 -7.24
CA ALA A 30 -13.46 2.42 -7.30
C ALA A 30 -12.10 2.41 -8.02
N PRO A 31 -11.74 3.49 -8.73
CA PRO A 31 -10.42 3.64 -9.34
C PRO A 31 -9.31 3.59 -8.31
N LEU A 32 -8.20 2.91 -8.62
CA LEU A 32 -7.06 2.73 -7.70
C LEU A 32 -6.54 4.05 -7.13
N PHE A 33 -6.40 5.08 -7.96
CA PHE A 33 -5.96 6.41 -7.51
C PHE A 33 -6.86 6.94 -6.39
N SER A 34 -8.18 6.93 -6.59
CA SER A 34 -9.14 7.35 -5.57
C SER A 34 -9.09 6.49 -4.32
N CYS A 35 -8.87 5.17 -4.47
CA CYS A 35 -8.73 4.27 -3.32
C CYS A 35 -7.50 4.62 -2.47
N VAL A 36 -6.35 4.84 -3.12
CA VAL A 36 -5.10 5.20 -2.44
C VAL A 36 -5.20 6.58 -1.80
N GLU A 37 -5.76 7.57 -2.51
CA GLU A 37 -5.99 8.93 -1.98
C GLU A 37 -6.89 8.91 -0.73
N LYS A 38 -8.01 8.19 -0.76
CA LYS A 38 -8.90 8.07 0.41
C LYS A 38 -8.31 7.27 1.56
N ALA A 39 -7.54 6.22 1.27
CA ALA A 39 -6.81 5.50 2.31
C ALA A 39 -5.74 6.39 2.96
N PHE A 40 -5.08 7.24 2.17
CA PHE A 40 -4.10 8.21 2.62
C PHE A 40 -4.69 9.32 3.50
N GLU A 41 -5.85 9.88 3.15
CA GLU A 41 -6.53 10.95 3.93
C GLU A 41 -6.81 10.55 5.40
N THR A 42 -6.79 9.25 5.70
CA THR A 42 -7.16 8.69 7.00
C THR A 42 -5.99 8.06 7.76
N THR A 43 -4.76 8.37 7.36
CA THR A 43 -3.52 7.92 8.04
C THR A 43 -2.78 9.10 8.67
N ASP A 44 -2.11 8.84 9.78
CA ASP A 44 -1.21 9.78 10.48
C ASP A 44 0.25 9.30 10.49
N ASP A 45 0.55 8.17 9.84
CA ASP A 45 1.90 7.59 9.80
C ASP A 45 2.83 8.37 8.86
N PRO A 46 3.92 8.98 9.36
CA PRO A 46 4.78 9.85 8.55
C PRO A 46 5.46 9.15 7.36
N ASN A 47 5.80 7.86 7.49
CA ASN A 47 6.48 7.13 6.42
C ASN A 47 5.49 6.83 5.29
N LEU A 48 4.28 6.40 5.64
CA LEU A 48 3.21 6.21 4.67
C LEU A 48 2.79 7.54 4.03
N LEU A 49 2.74 8.62 4.82
CA LEU A 49 2.46 9.96 4.31
C LEU A 49 3.50 10.39 3.26
N GLN A 50 4.78 10.21 3.55
CA GLN A 50 5.84 10.58 2.62
C GLN A 50 5.77 9.76 1.31
N ALA A 51 5.63 8.44 1.42
CA ALA A 51 5.60 7.55 0.25
C ALA A 51 4.41 7.82 -0.68
N ILE A 52 3.22 7.92 -0.10
CA ILE A 52 1.99 8.03 -0.88
C ILE A 52 1.74 9.46 -1.34
N SER A 53 2.14 10.48 -0.59
CA SER A 53 1.97 11.89 -1.02
C SER A 53 2.74 12.20 -2.30
N MET A 54 3.96 11.70 -2.44
CA MET A 54 4.74 11.82 -3.68
C MET A 54 4.00 11.19 -4.87
N TRP A 55 3.54 9.96 -4.72
CA TRP A 55 2.80 9.27 -5.77
C TRP A 55 1.49 9.99 -6.13
N ILE A 56 0.73 10.48 -5.14
CA ILE A 56 -0.49 11.25 -5.39
C ILE A 56 -0.16 12.52 -6.17
N LEU A 57 0.85 13.30 -5.75
CA LEU A 57 1.23 14.54 -6.42
C LEU A 57 1.64 14.30 -7.89
N GLU A 58 2.40 13.24 -8.16
CA GLU A 58 2.84 12.89 -9.52
C GLU A 58 1.72 12.44 -10.45
N ASN A 59 0.60 11.98 -9.88
CA ASN A 59 -0.50 11.36 -10.61
C ASN A 59 -1.80 12.16 -10.59
N LYS A 60 -1.91 13.19 -9.74
CA LYS A 60 -3.13 13.97 -9.54
C LYS A 60 -3.62 14.68 -10.80
N ASP A 61 -2.67 15.18 -11.60
CA ASP A 61 -2.96 15.92 -12.82
C ASP A 61 -2.78 15.06 -14.08
N ARG A 62 -2.54 13.74 -13.93
CA ARG A 62 -2.44 12.83 -15.07
C ARG A 62 -3.83 12.44 -15.53
N ASP A 63 -4.13 12.78 -16.77
CA ASP A 63 -5.36 12.36 -17.42
C ASP A 63 -5.38 10.84 -17.62
N ALA A 64 -6.57 10.24 -17.67
CA ALA A 64 -6.77 8.80 -17.85
C ALA A 64 -6.07 8.21 -19.10
N TYR A 65 -5.68 9.06 -20.06
CA TYR A 65 -4.99 8.69 -21.30
C TYR A 65 -3.47 8.56 -21.16
N GLU A 66 -2.84 9.27 -20.21
CA GLU A 66 -1.38 9.21 -20.01
C GLU A 66 -0.96 8.01 -19.17
N GLY A 67 -1.92 7.45 -18.41
CA GLY A 67 -1.68 6.35 -17.49
C GLY A 67 -1.01 6.84 -16.20
N LEU A 68 -1.33 6.15 -15.12
CA LEU A 68 -0.72 6.42 -13.82
C LEU A 68 0.69 5.82 -13.78
N THR A 69 1.62 6.51 -13.13
CA THR A 69 2.87 5.89 -12.67
C THR A 69 2.48 4.68 -11.80
N PRO A 70 3.09 3.51 -12.01
CA PRO A 70 2.86 2.35 -11.17
C PRO A 70 3.04 2.70 -9.68
N LEU A 71 2.09 2.29 -8.84
CA LEU A 71 2.19 2.46 -7.40
C LEU A 71 3.41 1.72 -6.87
N SER A 72 3.74 0.56 -7.42
CA SER A 72 4.94 -0.18 -7.03
C SER A 72 6.24 0.60 -7.23
N GLU A 73 6.34 1.40 -8.30
CA GLU A 73 7.52 2.21 -8.60
C GLU A 73 7.72 3.31 -7.54
N ALA A 74 6.64 3.98 -7.14
CA ALA A 74 6.73 5.00 -6.10
C ALA A 74 7.02 4.43 -4.70
N LEU A 75 6.56 3.21 -4.43
CA LEU A 75 6.82 2.54 -3.16
C LEU A 75 8.23 1.94 -3.05
N ASP A 76 8.94 1.76 -4.18
CA ASP A 76 10.28 1.18 -4.22
C ASP A 76 11.32 2.02 -3.45
N ALA A 77 11.13 3.34 -3.37
CA ALA A 77 11.99 4.22 -2.58
C ALA A 77 11.84 4.04 -1.05
N PHE A 78 10.86 3.24 -0.60
CA PHE A 78 10.47 3.09 0.80
C PHE A 78 10.57 1.63 1.27
N VAL A 79 11.60 0.90 0.85
CA VAL A 79 11.81 -0.54 1.17
C VAL A 79 11.81 -0.87 2.66
N ASP A 80 12.20 0.07 3.52
CA ASP A 80 12.20 -0.09 4.97
C ASP A 80 10.78 -0.17 5.54
N PHE A 81 9.82 0.45 4.85
CA PHE A 81 8.41 0.42 5.21
C PHE A 81 7.63 -0.58 4.37
N PHE A 82 7.89 -0.68 3.06
CA PHE A 82 7.28 -1.65 2.15
C PHE A 82 8.32 -2.70 1.76
N PRO A 83 8.34 -3.88 2.40
CA PRO A 83 9.31 -4.92 2.07
C PRO A 83 9.30 -5.28 0.58
N PRO A 84 10.45 -5.71 0.01
CA PRO A 84 10.56 -6.02 -1.41
C PRO A 84 9.49 -6.97 -1.95
N PHE A 85 9.03 -7.92 -1.13
CA PHE A 85 7.93 -8.81 -1.49
C PHE A 85 6.62 -8.08 -1.78
N ILE A 86 6.26 -7.06 -0.99
CA ILE A 86 5.05 -6.24 -1.21
C ILE A 86 5.18 -5.49 -2.54
N ILE A 87 6.34 -4.87 -2.78
CA ILE A 87 6.63 -4.15 -4.03
C ILE A 87 6.51 -5.10 -5.23
N SER A 88 7.14 -6.28 -5.18
CA SER A 88 7.05 -7.29 -6.25
C SER A 88 5.63 -7.79 -6.49
N ALA A 89 4.83 -7.98 -5.44
CA ALA A 89 3.42 -8.37 -5.57
C ALA A 89 2.61 -7.28 -6.30
N LEU A 90 2.84 -6.01 -5.97
CA LEU A 90 2.21 -4.89 -6.65
C LEU A 90 2.64 -4.78 -8.12
N GLN A 91 3.94 -4.92 -8.42
CA GLN A 91 4.44 -4.96 -9.81
C GLN A 91 3.76 -6.05 -10.64
N ALA A 92 3.65 -7.26 -10.08
CA ALA A 92 2.98 -8.37 -10.73
C ALA A 92 1.49 -8.08 -10.97
N ALA A 93 0.82 -7.44 -10.02
CA ALA A 93 -0.58 -7.06 -10.16
C ALA A 93 -0.80 -5.93 -11.17
N GLU A 94 0.12 -4.98 -11.29
CA GLU A 94 0.04 -3.86 -12.23
C GLU A 94 0.31 -4.32 -13.67
N GLY A 95 1.24 -5.25 -13.86
CA GLY A 95 1.54 -5.89 -15.14
C GLY A 95 0.48 -6.88 -15.61
N THR A 96 -0.43 -7.31 -14.73
CA THR A 96 -1.51 -8.26 -15.05
C THR A 96 -2.88 -7.58 -14.98
N ARG A 97 -3.88 -8.10 -15.70
CA ARG A 97 -5.27 -7.60 -15.56
C ARG A 97 -5.98 -8.12 -14.29
N THR A 98 -5.23 -8.72 -13.36
CA THR A 98 -5.72 -9.36 -12.11
C THR A 98 -5.58 -8.45 -10.88
N ARG A 99 -5.66 -7.13 -11.06
CA ARG A 99 -5.48 -6.10 -10.01
C ARG A 99 -6.41 -6.25 -8.80
N GLN A 100 -7.57 -6.90 -8.94
CA GLN A 100 -8.60 -6.91 -7.90
C GLN A 100 -8.22 -7.71 -6.65
N ASN A 101 -7.33 -8.70 -6.74
CA ASN A 101 -7.06 -9.58 -5.59
C ASN A 101 -5.74 -9.29 -4.85
N VAL A 102 -4.81 -8.52 -5.41
CA VAL A 102 -3.49 -8.34 -4.78
C VAL A 102 -3.59 -7.64 -3.43
N TYR A 103 -4.45 -6.63 -3.30
CA TYR A 103 -4.55 -5.84 -2.07
C TYR A 103 -5.09 -6.67 -0.90
N ARG A 104 -6.05 -7.59 -1.15
CA ARG A 104 -6.49 -8.55 -0.14
C ARG A 104 -5.38 -9.52 0.24
N LEU A 105 -4.65 -10.05 -0.74
CA LEU A 105 -3.54 -10.96 -0.47
C LEU A 105 -2.43 -10.29 0.36
N LEU A 106 -2.17 -9.00 0.13
CA LEU A 106 -1.25 -8.21 0.96
C LEU A 106 -1.74 -8.07 2.40
N VAL A 107 -3.03 -7.80 2.61
CA VAL A 107 -3.63 -7.75 3.95
C VAL A 107 -3.48 -9.09 4.65
N GLU A 108 -3.90 -10.19 4.01
CA GLU A 108 -3.79 -11.54 4.58
C GLU A 108 -2.35 -11.93 4.93
N TYR A 109 -1.40 -11.55 4.08
CA TYR A 109 0.02 -11.77 4.33
C TYR A 109 0.49 -10.98 5.56
N LEU A 110 0.22 -9.67 5.61
CA LEU A 110 0.64 -8.81 6.72
C LEU A 110 0.00 -9.22 8.05
N GLU A 111 -1.25 -9.68 8.04
CA GLU A 111 -1.91 -10.24 9.22
C GLU A 111 -1.22 -11.51 9.72
N LYS A 112 -0.82 -12.41 8.80
CA LYS A 112 -0.04 -13.60 9.15
C LYS A 112 1.34 -13.23 9.69
N GLU A 113 2.05 -12.30 9.05
CA GLU A 113 3.35 -11.82 9.54
C GLU A 113 3.23 -11.20 10.94
N ARG A 114 2.17 -10.43 11.20
CA ARG A 114 1.89 -9.90 12.54
C ARG A 114 1.65 -11.00 13.57
N GLN A 115 0.96 -12.08 13.19
CA GLN A 115 0.58 -13.17 14.07
C GLN A 115 1.74 -14.16 14.34
N TYR A 116 2.58 -14.41 13.34
CA TYR A 116 3.59 -15.48 13.37
C TYR A 116 5.03 -15.00 13.29
N GLY A 117 5.29 -13.74 12.91
CA GLY A 117 6.62 -13.14 12.75
C GLY A 117 7.27 -12.63 14.06
N SER A 118 7.01 -13.31 15.18
CA SER A 118 7.55 -12.97 16.52
C SER A 118 8.89 -13.64 16.80
#